data_AF-A0A4S4MUY4-F1
#
_entry.id   AF-A0A4S4MUY4-F1
#
_cell.length_a   1.000
_cell.length_b   1.000
_cell.length_c   1.000
_cell.angle_alpha   90.00
_cell.angle_beta   90.00
_cell.angle_gamma   90.00
#
_symmetry.space_group_name_H-M   'P 1'
#
loop_
_entity.id
_entity.type
_entity.pdbx_description
1 polymer ?
#
loop_
_entity_poly.entity_id
_entity_poly.type
_entity_poly.pdbx_seq_one_letter_code
_entity_poly.pdbx_strand_id
1 'polypeptide(L)'
;MSSSNGSSGSEKSFTLAVPDADLELLQKKLALATLPDELDDAGWAYGAPLVDIKRLVEHWKNGFDWRASEAAINKVPQFTRDIEVDGFGTLNVHYAHQKSESESAIPLLFIHGWPGHFMEGAKIMHLLTAVKPNEPSFHFVAISLPAFGFSEAPKKKGFSIQHHAEVSHKLMLALGYDHDKWFKEEIGVTSWTRGIGNVVFEAEHEEGGHFAAFERPDDLAADLKKMFRENGGVKFKA
;
A
#
# COMPACT_ATOMS: atom_id res chain seq x y z
N MET A 1 7.93 -21.23 -27.35
CA MET A 1 8.23 -20.33 -26.22
C MET A 1 7.92 -18.93 -26.70
N SER A 2 6.71 -18.44 -26.43
CA SER A 2 6.25 -17.14 -26.92
C SER A 2 6.58 -16.10 -25.87
N SER A 3 7.57 -15.27 -26.15
CA SER A 3 7.86 -14.07 -25.35
C SER A 3 6.70 -13.10 -25.55
N SER A 4 5.82 -12.99 -24.54
CA SER A 4 4.80 -11.94 -24.52
C SER A 4 5.50 -10.61 -24.26
N ASN A 5 5.54 -9.74 -25.28
CA ASN A 5 5.91 -8.33 -25.16
C ASN A 5 5.05 -7.69 -24.06
N GLY A 6 5.67 -7.35 -22.93
CA GLY A 6 5.05 -6.52 -21.90
C GLY A 6 4.67 -5.15 -22.48
N SER A 7 3.50 -4.66 -22.09
CA SER A 7 2.98 -3.33 -22.43
C SER A 7 4.08 -2.26 -22.30
N SER A 8 4.35 -1.57 -23.41
CA SER A 8 5.39 -0.54 -23.56
C SER A 8 4.97 0.84 -23.04
N GLY A 9 4.01 0.91 -22.11
CA GLY A 9 3.67 2.17 -21.45
C GLY A 9 4.84 2.65 -20.61
N SER A 10 5.37 3.84 -20.91
CA SER A 10 6.37 4.50 -20.07
C SER A 10 5.78 4.85 -18.70
N GLU A 11 6.57 4.72 -17.66
CA GLU A 11 6.27 5.28 -16.33
C GLU A 11 5.95 6.78 -16.44
N LYS A 12 4.87 7.22 -15.78
CA LYS A 12 4.44 8.63 -15.75
C LYS A 12 4.45 9.11 -14.31
N SER A 13 5.14 10.21 -14.00
CA SER A 13 5.05 10.84 -12.68
C SER A 13 3.61 11.22 -12.36
N PHE A 14 3.22 11.02 -11.10
CA PHE A 14 1.91 11.37 -10.58
C PHE A 14 2.03 12.45 -9.52
N THR A 15 1.07 13.38 -9.50
CA THR A 15 0.95 14.39 -8.46
C THR A 15 -0.53 14.49 -8.12
N LEU A 16 -0.85 14.27 -6.85
CA LEU A 16 -2.21 14.41 -6.34
C LEU A 16 -2.62 15.89 -6.37
N ALA A 17 -3.73 16.17 -7.03
CA ALA A 17 -4.32 17.50 -7.08
C ALA A 17 -5.84 17.36 -6.99
N VAL A 18 -6.38 17.41 -5.77
CA VAL A 18 -7.82 17.39 -5.55
C VAL A 18 -8.42 18.77 -5.86
N PRO A 19 -9.46 18.85 -6.71
CA PRO A 19 -10.12 20.12 -7.02
C PRO A 19 -10.69 20.80 -5.77
N ASP A 20 -10.61 22.13 -5.69
CA ASP A 20 -11.22 22.90 -4.60
C ASP A 20 -12.73 22.61 -4.47
N ALA A 21 -13.42 22.41 -5.60
CA ALA A 21 -14.84 22.07 -5.63
C ALA A 21 -15.16 20.78 -4.85
N ASP A 22 -14.27 19.79 -4.84
CA ASP A 22 -14.45 18.55 -4.08
C ASP A 22 -14.27 18.77 -2.58
N LEU A 23 -13.34 19.66 -2.19
CA LEU A 23 -13.13 20.06 -0.80
C LEU A 23 -14.30 20.89 -0.28
N GLU A 24 -14.83 21.81 -1.09
CA GLU A 24 -16.04 22.57 -0.77
C GLU A 24 -17.25 21.64 -0.62
N LEU A 25 -17.39 20.65 -1.50
CA LEU A 25 -18.45 19.66 -1.41
C LEU A 25 -18.33 18.81 -0.14
N LEU A 26 -17.12 18.40 0.22
CA LEU A 26 -16.85 17.71 1.48
C LEU A 26 -17.30 18.55 2.69
N GLN A 27 -16.94 19.83 2.73
CA GLN A 27 -17.34 20.73 3.81
C GLN A 27 -18.86 20.88 3.92
N LYS A 28 -19.57 21.00 2.79
CA LYS A 28 -21.04 21.02 2.77
C LYS A 28 -21.63 19.71 3.32
N LYS A 29 -21.07 18.56 2.95
CA LYS A 29 -21.51 17.25 3.46
C LYS A 29 -21.29 17.12 4.97
N LEU A 30 -20.13 17.52 5.48
CA LEU A 30 -19.85 17.50 6.91
C LEU A 30 -20.79 18.43 7.70
N ALA A 31 -21.11 19.61 7.16
CA ALA A 31 -22.02 20.56 7.80
C ALA A 31 -23.48 20.11 7.83
N LEU A 32 -23.91 19.30 6.86
CA LEU A 32 -25.29 18.84 6.71
C LEU A 32 -25.52 17.41 7.22
N ALA A 33 -24.46 16.72 7.65
CA ALA A 33 -24.55 15.34 8.10
C ALA A 33 -25.47 15.22 9.33
N THR A 34 -26.48 14.37 9.23
CA THR A 34 -27.30 13.95 10.37
C THR A 34 -26.68 12.71 10.98
N LEU A 35 -26.38 12.75 12.28
CA LEU A 35 -25.81 11.61 13.01
C LEU A 35 -26.93 10.84 13.74
N PRO A 36 -26.82 9.51 13.87
CA PRO A 36 -27.79 8.71 14.62
C PRO A 36 -27.75 9.04 16.13
N ASP A 37 -28.76 8.57 16.86
CA ASP A 37 -28.71 8.45 18.31
C ASP A 37 -27.92 7.20 18.75
N GLU A 38 -27.66 7.05 20.04
CA GLU A 38 -26.94 5.91 20.61
C GLU A 38 -27.60 5.45 21.91
N LEU A 39 -27.38 4.17 22.28
CA LEU A 39 -27.80 3.62 23.57
C LEU A 39 -26.89 4.15 24.69
N ASP A 40 -27.49 4.48 25.83
CA ASP A 40 -26.74 4.84 27.03
C ASP A 40 -25.78 3.71 27.42
N ASP A 41 -24.56 4.08 27.84
CA ASP A 41 -23.51 3.19 28.36
C ASP A 41 -23.08 2.02 27.43
N ALA A 42 -23.40 2.05 26.14
CA ALA A 42 -23.03 0.98 25.21
C ALA A 42 -21.54 0.94 24.86
N GLY A 43 -20.83 2.07 25.02
CA GLY A 43 -19.41 2.19 24.65
C GLY A 43 -19.16 1.68 23.22
N TRP A 44 -18.13 0.84 23.06
CA TRP A 44 -17.76 0.24 21.77
C TRP A 44 -18.48 -1.08 21.44
N ALA A 45 -19.36 -1.58 22.31
CA ALA A 45 -19.95 -2.91 22.16
C ALA A 45 -20.81 -3.08 20.91
N TYR A 46 -21.30 -1.97 20.33
CA TYR A 46 -22.17 -1.95 19.15
C TYR A 46 -21.59 -1.12 17.98
N GLY A 47 -20.27 -0.89 17.98
CA GLY A 47 -19.58 -0.10 16.95
C GLY A 47 -19.00 1.20 17.51
N ALA A 48 -18.69 2.14 16.60
CA ALA A 48 -18.06 3.40 16.98
C ALA A 48 -19.03 4.28 17.80
N PRO A 49 -18.65 4.74 19.00
CA PRO A 49 -19.46 5.64 19.83
C PRO A 49 -19.77 6.95 19.12
N LEU A 50 -20.98 7.49 19.32
CA LEU A 50 -21.41 8.76 18.72
C LEU A 50 -20.53 9.92 19.18
N VAL A 51 -20.07 9.90 20.43
CA VAL A 51 -19.13 10.91 20.96
C VAL A 51 -17.82 10.95 20.16
N ASP A 52 -17.29 9.80 19.75
CA ASP A 52 -16.08 9.71 18.93
C ASP A 52 -16.34 10.18 17.50
N ILE A 53 -17.46 9.77 16.90
CA ILE A 53 -17.85 10.23 15.56
C ILE A 53 -18.04 11.75 15.53
N LYS A 54 -18.73 12.33 16.52
CA LYS A 54 -18.90 13.79 16.64
C LYS A 54 -17.55 14.51 16.74
N ARG A 55 -16.64 14.00 17.57
CA ARG A 55 -15.28 14.53 17.72
C ARG A 55 -14.50 14.48 16.41
N LEU A 56 -14.57 13.37 15.66
CA LEU A 56 -13.90 13.20 14.38
C LEU A 56 -14.49 14.12 13.30
N VAL A 57 -15.82 14.22 13.20
CA VAL A 57 -16.51 15.13 12.27
C VAL A 57 -16.11 16.58 12.55
N GLU A 58 -16.08 16.99 13.82
CA GLU A 58 -15.68 18.35 14.22
C GLU A 58 -14.22 18.65 13.84
N HIS A 59 -13.31 17.72 14.12
CA HIS A 59 -11.92 17.86 13.69
C HIS A 59 -11.80 17.93 12.17
N TRP A 60 -12.51 17.07 11.43
CA TRP A 60 -12.44 17.06 9.98
C TRP A 60 -12.99 18.35 9.37
N LYS A 61 -14.06 18.89 9.95
CA LYS A 61 -14.69 20.13 9.49
C LYS A 61 -13.80 21.35 9.74
N ASN A 62 -13.25 21.47 10.96
CA ASN A 62 -12.67 22.73 11.44
C ASN A 62 -11.17 22.69 11.74
N GLY A 63 -10.55 21.51 11.83
CA GLY A 63 -9.15 21.36 12.24
C GLY A 63 -8.26 20.62 11.24
N PHE A 64 -8.83 19.90 10.28
CA PHE A 64 -8.07 19.11 9.31
C PHE A 64 -7.74 19.91 8.05
N ASP A 65 -6.45 20.03 7.75
CA ASP A 65 -5.95 20.68 6.54
C ASP A 65 -5.63 19.64 5.45
N TRP A 66 -6.53 19.54 4.47
CA TRP A 66 -6.32 18.68 3.31
C TRP A 66 -5.12 19.10 2.47
N ARG A 67 -4.87 20.41 2.29
CA ARG A 67 -3.78 20.90 1.43
C ARG A 67 -2.42 20.59 2.05
N ALA A 68 -2.29 20.66 3.38
CA ALA A 68 -1.10 20.17 4.08
C ALA A 68 -0.90 18.66 3.88
N SER A 69 -1.98 17.88 3.95
CA SER A 69 -1.93 16.42 3.75
C SER A 69 -1.58 16.05 2.30
N GLU A 70 -2.18 16.71 1.32
CA GLU A 70 -1.89 16.56 -0.10
C GLU A 70 -0.43 16.92 -0.42
N ALA A 71 0.07 18.03 0.14
CA ALA A 71 1.47 18.41 0.01
C ALA A 71 2.42 17.37 0.65
N ALA A 72 2.02 16.75 1.77
CA ALA A 72 2.80 15.67 2.39
C ALA A 72 2.79 14.40 1.54
N ILE A 73 1.64 14.00 0.99
CA ILE A 73 1.51 12.85 0.07
C ILE A 73 2.39 13.07 -1.17
N ASN A 74 2.37 14.26 -1.76
CA ASN A 74 3.15 14.60 -2.95
C ASN A 74 4.68 14.65 -2.73
N LYS A 75 5.18 14.50 -1.49
CA LYS A 75 6.61 14.28 -1.23
C LYS A 75 7.04 12.84 -1.55
N VAL A 76 6.09 11.91 -1.59
CA VAL A 76 6.35 10.52 -1.96
C VAL A 76 6.50 10.43 -3.49
N PRO A 77 7.57 9.79 -4.01
CA PRO A 77 7.68 9.53 -5.44
C PRO A 77 6.56 8.60 -5.91
N GLN A 78 5.63 9.16 -6.69
CA GLN A 78 4.42 8.48 -7.15
C GLN A 78 4.36 8.48 -8.66
N PHE A 79 3.79 7.40 -9.20
CA PHE A 79 3.73 7.16 -10.62
C PHE A 79 2.43 6.47 -11.00
N THR A 80 2.07 6.59 -12.27
CA THR A 80 1.06 5.72 -12.88
C THR A 80 1.61 4.98 -14.09
N ARG A 81 1.01 3.83 -14.37
CA ARG A 81 1.35 3.02 -15.54
C ARG A 81 0.15 2.25 -16.06
N ASP A 82 0.07 2.16 -17.38
CA ASP A 82 -0.99 1.41 -18.07
C ASP A 82 -0.62 -0.08 -18.12
N ILE A 83 -1.43 -0.93 -17.47
CA ILE A 83 -1.21 -2.37 -17.36
C ILE A 83 -2.36 -3.10 -18.06
N GLU A 84 -2.02 -3.91 -19.07
CA GLU A 84 -2.96 -4.81 -19.75
C GLU A 84 -3.32 -5.99 -18.84
N VAL A 85 -4.61 -6.19 -18.58
CA VAL A 85 -5.14 -7.29 -17.76
C VAL A 85 -6.00 -8.20 -18.61
N ASP A 86 -5.72 -9.50 -18.56
CA ASP A 86 -6.32 -10.50 -19.42
C ASP A 86 -7.85 -10.53 -19.21
N GLY A 87 -8.61 -10.27 -20.29
CA GLY A 87 -10.08 -10.18 -20.24
C GLY A 87 -10.65 -8.85 -19.71
N PHE A 88 -9.84 -8.01 -19.07
CA PHE A 88 -10.26 -6.73 -18.48
C PHE A 88 -9.75 -5.49 -19.23
N GLY A 89 -8.79 -5.67 -20.14
CA GLY A 89 -8.19 -4.58 -20.91
C GLY A 89 -7.16 -3.83 -20.08
N THR A 90 -6.81 -2.62 -20.52
CA THR A 90 -5.85 -1.76 -19.83
C THR A 90 -6.47 -1.10 -18.58
N LEU A 91 -5.73 -1.15 -17.47
CA LEU A 91 -5.99 -0.34 -16.28
C LEU A 91 -4.84 0.64 -16.06
N ASN A 92 -5.15 1.90 -15.77
CA ASN A 92 -4.14 2.83 -15.26
C ASN A 92 -3.89 2.56 -13.77
N VAL A 93 -2.70 2.09 -13.43
CA VAL A 93 -2.32 1.65 -12.08
C VAL A 93 -1.42 2.68 -11.43
N HIS A 94 -1.80 3.16 -10.26
CA HIS A 94 -1.01 4.02 -9.40
C HIS A 94 -0.11 3.22 -8.45
N TYR A 95 1.09 3.73 -8.19
CA TYR A 95 2.03 3.17 -7.21
C TYR A 95 3.02 4.23 -6.74
N ALA A 96 3.53 4.06 -5.52
CA ALA A 96 4.72 4.76 -5.06
C ALA A 96 5.95 3.88 -5.32
N HIS A 97 7.07 4.48 -5.74
CA HIS A 97 8.28 3.73 -6.10
C HIS A 97 9.55 4.48 -5.75
N GLN A 98 10.44 3.82 -5.01
CA GLN A 98 11.78 4.34 -4.74
C GLN A 98 12.81 3.23 -4.94
N LYS A 99 13.85 3.54 -5.72
CA LYS A 99 15.01 2.67 -5.90
C LYS A 99 16.03 2.94 -4.79
N SER A 100 16.51 1.89 -4.12
CA SER A 100 17.78 1.94 -3.38
C SER A 100 18.94 2.28 -4.33
N GLU A 101 19.96 2.94 -3.80
CA GLU A 101 21.23 3.23 -4.47
C GLU A 101 22.15 2.00 -4.53
N SER A 102 21.83 0.92 -3.82
CA SER A 102 22.59 -0.33 -3.84
C SER A 102 22.34 -1.11 -5.13
N GLU A 103 23.41 -1.54 -5.79
CA GLU A 103 23.36 -2.41 -6.98
C GLU A 103 22.81 -3.82 -6.67
N SER A 104 22.89 -4.25 -5.41
CA SER A 104 22.38 -5.53 -4.93
C SER A 104 21.01 -5.41 -4.25
N ALA A 105 20.30 -4.30 -4.47
CA ALA A 105 19.00 -4.08 -3.84
C ALA A 105 17.95 -5.09 -4.32
N ILE A 106 17.18 -5.63 -3.38
CA ILE A 106 16.14 -6.62 -3.66
C ILE A 106 14.85 -5.88 -4.07
N PRO A 107 14.24 -6.19 -5.22
CA PRO A 107 12.92 -5.66 -5.55
C PRO A 107 11.85 -6.20 -4.59
N LEU A 108 11.14 -5.30 -3.93
CA LEU A 108 10.09 -5.61 -2.96
C LEU A 108 8.80 -4.85 -3.32
N LEU A 109 7.73 -5.62 -3.53
CA LEU A 109 6.38 -5.10 -3.74
C LEU A 109 5.60 -5.14 -2.43
N PHE A 110 5.11 -4.00 -1.98
CA PHE A 110 4.17 -3.86 -0.88
C PHE A 110 2.74 -3.80 -1.41
N ILE A 111 1.91 -4.73 -0.95
CA ILE A 111 0.49 -4.84 -1.29
C ILE A 111 -0.31 -4.51 -0.02
N HIS A 112 -1.11 -3.45 -0.06
CA HIS A 112 -1.97 -3.07 1.07
C HIS A 112 -3.28 -3.87 1.09
N GLY A 113 -3.97 -3.86 2.22
CA GLY A 113 -5.29 -4.46 2.40
C GLY A 113 -6.45 -3.45 2.33
N TRP A 114 -7.61 -3.84 2.88
CA TRP A 114 -8.74 -2.96 3.17
C TRP A 114 -8.93 -2.85 4.69
N PRO A 115 -9.23 -1.66 5.25
CA PRO A 115 -9.51 -0.37 4.60
C PRO A 115 -8.25 0.48 4.31
N GLY A 116 -7.11 -0.18 4.10
CA GLY A 116 -5.80 0.43 3.87
C GLY A 116 -5.55 1.06 2.49
N HIS A 117 -4.35 1.59 2.30
CA HIS A 117 -3.88 2.15 1.03
C HIS A 117 -2.34 2.26 0.95
N PHE A 118 -1.82 2.63 -0.23
CA PHE A 118 -0.39 2.68 -0.55
C PHE A 118 0.50 3.47 0.43
N MET A 119 -0.07 4.42 1.19
CA MET A 119 0.72 5.23 2.13
C MET A 119 1.25 4.41 3.31
N GLU A 120 0.66 3.25 3.61
CA GLU A 120 1.22 2.28 4.55
C GLU A 120 2.66 1.91 4.14
N GLY A 121 2.82 1.46 2.89
CA GLY A 121 4.12 1.15 2.32
C GLY A 121 5.00 2.40 2.15
N ALA A 122 4.42 3.53 1.73
CA ALA A 122 5.17 4.77 1.57
C ALA A 122 5.86 5.25 2.86
N LYS A 123 5.24 5.00 4.03
CA LYS A 123 5.81 5.41 5.32
C LYS A 123 7.10 4.66 5.65
N ILE A 124 7.19 3.37 5.32
CA ILE A 124 8.38 2.54 5.58
C ILE A 124 9.39 2.54 4.42
N MET A 125 9.03 3.10 3.26
CA MET A 125 9.82 3.11 2.04
C MET A 125 11.26 3.57 2.27
N HIS A 126 11.45 4.74 2.90
CA HIS A 126 12.77 5.31 3.14
C HIS A 126 13.68 4.43 4.02
N LEU A 127 13.11 3.68 4.98
CA LEU A 127 13.85 2.78 5.85
C LEU A 127 14.38 1.55 5.10
N LEU A 128 13.61 1.09 4.11
CA LEU A 128 13.92 -0.09 3.30
C LEU A 128 14.80 0.23 2.10
N THR A 129 14.70 1.42 1.52
CA THR A 129 15.57 1.84 0.42
C THR A 129 16.94 2.35 0.88
N ALA A 130 17.08 2.73 2.16
CA ALA A 130 18.35 3.22 2.70
C ALA A 130 19.43 2.13 2.71
N VAL A 131 20.62 2.46 2.19
CA VAL A 131 21.80 1.59 2.22
C VAL A 131 22.45 1.68 3.60
N LYS A 132 22.56 0.53 4.29
CA LYS A 132 23.26 0.41 5.58
C LYS A 132 24.25 -0.75 5.52
N PRO A 133 25.44 -0.63 6.15
CA PRO A 133 26.41 -1.71 6.17
C PRO A 133 25.82 -3.00 6.75
N ASN A 134 26.05 -4.13 6.08
CA ASN A 134 25.59 -5.47 6.49
C ASN A 134 24.06 -5.61 6.64
N GLU A 135 23.28 -4.74 5.99
CA GLU A 135 21.82 -4.88 5.88
C GLU A 135 21.39 -5.01 4.42
N PRO A 136 20.35 -5.82 4.13
CA PRO A 136 19.72 -5.76 2.83
C PRO A 136 19.08 -4.39 2.62
N SER A 137 19.05 -3.94 1.37
CA SER A 137 18.29 -2.77 0.93
C SER A 137 17.38 -3.16 -0.23
N PHE A 138 16.36 -2.35 -0.48
CA PHE A 138 15.29 -2.73 -1.39
C PHE A 138 15.04 -1.67 -2.47
N HIS A 139 14.73 -2.11 -3.68
CA HIS A 139 13.93 -1.28 -4.58
C HIS A 139 12.47 -1.48 -4.18
N PHE A 140 11.82 -0.45 -3.67
CA PHE A 140 10.54 -0.59 -2.97
C PHE A 140 9.40 0.00 -3.79
N VAL A 141 8.38 -0.81 -4.05
CA VAL A 141 7.16 -0.44 -4.78
C VAL A 141 5.97 -0.63 -3.86
N ALA A 142 5.14 0.38 -3.65
CA ALA A 142 3.85 0.26 -2.96
C ALA A 142 2.72 0.51 -3.94
N ILE A 143 2.04 -0.55 -4.35
CA ILE A 143 0.95 -0.48 -5.35
C ILE A 143 -0.34 0.04 -4.72
N SER A 144 -1.08 0.90 -5.41
CA SER A 144 -2.51 1.04 -5.16
C SER A 144 -3.24 -0.05 -5.92
N LEU A 145 -3.89 -0.97 -5.20
CA LEU A 145 -4.65 -2.06 -5.83
C LEU A 145 -5.68 -1.50 -6.84
N PRO A 146 -6.01 -2.20 -7.93
CA PRO A 146 -7.11 -1.82 -8.81
C PRO A 146 -8.38 -1.45 -8.01
N ALA A 147 -9.01 -0.32 -8.35
CA ALA A 147 -10.13 0.28 -7.61
C ALA A 147 -9.81 0.86 -6.22
N PHE A 148 -8.55 0.94 -5.81
CA PHE A 148 -8.11 1.60 -4.57
C PHE A 148 -7.25 2.84 -4.87
N GLY A 149 -7.32 3.82 -3.97
CA GLY A 149 -6.52 5.04 -4.07
C GLY A 149 -6.71 5.75 -5.41
N PHE A 150 -5.63 5.81 -6.19
CA PHE A 150 -5.61 6.48 -7.50
C PHE A 150 -5.53 5.52 -8.69
N SER A 151 -5.68 4.20 -8.47
CA SER A 151 -5.73 3.20 -9.53
C SER A 151 -7.13 3.09 -10.13
N GLU A 152 -7.21 2.93 -11.45
CA GLU A 152 -8.46 2.72 -12.16
C GLU A 152 -9.19 1.45 -11.67
N ALA A 153 -10.51 1.53 -11.58
CA ALA A 153 -11.36 0.39 -11.28
C ALA A 153 -11.70 -0.42 -12.55
N PRO A 154 -11.74 -1.76 -12.50
CA PRO A 154 -12.19 -2.57 -13.60
C PRO A 154 -13.67 -2.29 -13.91
N LYS A 155 -14.00 -2.16 -15.20
CA LYS A 155 -15.38 -1.84 -15.66
C LYS A 155 -16.25 -3.08 -15.89
N LYS A 156 -15.68 -4.28 -15.81
CA LYS A 156 -16.36 -5.56 -16.03
C LYS A 156 -16.49 -6.32 -14.71
N LYS A 157 -17.55 -7.13 -14.60
CA LYS A 157 -17.75 -8.05 -13.48
C LYS A 157 -16.70 -9.17 -13.47
N GLY A 158 -16.49 -9.77 -12.30
CA GLY A 158 -15.64 -10.95 -12.13
C GLY A 158 -14.16 -10.66 -11.89
N PHE A 159 -13.78 -9.41 -11.62
CA PHE A 159 -12.43 -9.08 -11.19
C PHE A 159 -12.18 -9.67 -9.80
N SER A 160 -11.08 -10.40 -9.65
CA SER A 160 -10.81 -11.28 -8.50
C SER A 160 -9.37 -11.19 -8.06
N ILE A 161 -8.99 -11.91 -7.00
CA ILE A 161 -7.61 -11.92 -6.47
C ILE A 161 -6.58 -12.30 -7.55
N GLN A 162 -6.92 -13.24 -8.45
CA GLN A 162 -6.03 -13.64 -9.55
C GLN A 162 -5.65 -12.45 -10.45
N HIS A 163 -6.61 -11.57 -10.73
CA HIS A 163 -6.38 -10.39 -11.56
C HIS A 163 -5.59 -9.31 -10.81
N HIS A 164 -5.76 -9.19 -9.49
CA HIS A 164 -4.90 -8.31 -8.67
C HIS A 164 -3.45 -8.80 -8.67
N ALA A 165 -3.24 -10.12 -8.56
CA ALA A 165 -1.91 -10.73 -8.65
C ALA A 165 -1.29 -10.53 -10.04
N GLU A 166 -2.07 -10.69 -11.11
CA GLU A 166 -1.64 -10.42 -12.47
C GLU A 166 -1.20 -8.97 -12.68
N VAL A 167 -2.00 -7.99 -12.22
CA VAL A 167 -1.65 -6.57 -12.28
C VAL A 167 -0.35 -6.29 -11.53
N SER A 168 -0.24 -6.82 -10.31
CA SER A 168 0.95 -6.67 -9.45
C SER A 168 2.20 -7.25 -10.13
N HIS A 169 2.08 -8.43 -10.70
CA HIS A 169 3.16 -9.10 -11.42
C HIS A 169 3.57 -8.32 -12.68
N LYS A 170 2.61 -7.94 -13.52
CA LYS A 170 2.85 -7.18 -14.75
C LYS A 170 3.45 -5.80 -14.45
N LEU A 171 3.06 -5.15 -13.35
CA LEU A 171 3.68 -3.90 -12.89
C LEU A 171 5.18 -4.10 -12.59
N MET A 172 5.54 -5.11 -11.78
CA MET A 172 6.93 -5.40 -11.44
C MET A 172 7.78 -5.72 -12.67
N LEU A 173 7.25 -6.54 -13.60
CA LEU A 173 7.92 -6.81 -14.88
C LEU A 173 8.14 -5.54 -15.70
N ALA A 174 7.13 -4.67 -15.77
CA ALA A 174 7.20 -3.44 -16.53
C ALA A 174 8.25 -2.47 -15.95
N LEU A 175 8.48 -2.50 -14.64
CA LEU A 175 9.55 -1.76 -13.94
C LEU A 175 10.95 -2.36 -14.15
N GLY A 176 11.06 -3.49 -14.87
CA GLY A 176 12.32 -4.17 -15.17
C GLY A 176 12.77 -5.15 -14.09
N TYR A 177 11.91 -5.48 -13.12
CA TYR A 177 12.20 -6.48 -12.11
C TYR A 177 11.86 -7.86 -12.68
N ASP A 178 12.92 -8.62 -13.00
CA ASP A 178 12.82 -9.97 -13.55
C ASP A 178 11.99 -10.87 -12.62
N HIS A 179 11.11 -11.68 -13.20
CA HIS A 179 10.27 -12.65 -12.49
C HIS A 179 11.07 -13.53 -11.54
N ASP A 180 12.32 -13.86 -11.86
CA ASP A 180 13.14 -14.71 -11.01
C ASP A 180 13.91 -13.94 -9.92
N LYS A 181 13.79 -12.60 -9.91
CA LYS A 181 14.54 -11.66 -9.06
C LYS A 181 13.67 -10.68 -8.26
N TRP A 182 12.37 -10.90 -8.08
CA TRP A 182 11.59 -10.18 -7.06
C TRP A 182 11.01 -11.14 -6.03
N PHE A 183 10.83 -10.66 -4.80
CA PHE A 183 10.39 -11.50 -3.69
C PHE A 183 8.94 -11.98 -3.89
N LYS A 184 8.75 -13.30 -3.89
CA LYS A 184 7.49 -13.97 -4.28
C LYS A 184 6.61 -14.35 -3.10
N GLU A 185 7.10 -14.21 -1.87
CA GLU A 185 6.36 -14.62 -0.68
C GLU A 185 5.54 -13.47 -0.12
N GLU A 186 4.42 -13.81 0.52
CA GLU A 186 3.52 -12.85 1.15
C GLU A 186 3.99 -12.52 2.57
N ILE A 187 3.86 -11.25 2.95
CA ILE A 187 4.03 -10.78 4.34
C ILE A 187 2.63 -10.46 4.87
N GLY A 188 2.23 -11.06 5.99
CA GLY A 188 0.90 -10.87 6.55
C GLY A 188 0.81 -11.23 8.03
N VAL A 189 -0.34 -10.91 8.63
CA VAL A 189 -0.59 -11.15 10.06
C VAL A 189 -0.65 -12.66 10.35
N THR A 190 0.06 -13.08 11.39
CA THR A 190 0.37 -14.49 11.73
C THR A 190 -0.86 -15.38 11.91
N SER A 191 -1.95 -14.85 12.47
CA SER A 191 -3.20 -15.59 12.66
C SER A 191 -3.90 -15.98 11.35
N TRP A 192 -3.57 -15.32 10.24
CA TRP A 192 -4.14 -15.58 8.92
C TRP A 192 -3.17 -16.41 8.08
N THR A 193 -1.87 -16.07 8.11
CA THR A 193 -0.86 -16.66 7.23
C THR A 193 -0.51 -18.11 7.55
N ARG A 194 -0.59 -18.53 8.82
CA ARG A 194 -0.36 -19.93 9.21
C ARG A 194 -1.33 -20.93 8.57
N GLY A 195 -2.52 -20.48 8.14
CA GLY A 195 -3.50 -21.30 7.44
C GLY A 195 -3.40 -21.26 5.91
N ILE A 196 -2.58 -20.36 5.36
CA ILE A 196 -2.56 -20.03 3.92
C ILE A 196 -1.29 -20.54 3.25
N GLY A 197 -0.15 -20.57 3.96
CA GLY A 197 1.13 -20.93 3.36
C GLY A 197 2.21 -21.35 4.34
N ASN A 198 3.41 -21.57 3.80
CA ASN A 198 4.59 -21.93 4.59
C ASN A 198 5.21 -20.67 5.20
N VAL A 199 5.05 -20.48 6.51
CA VAL A 199 5.66 -19.36 7.23
C VAL A 199 7.16 -19.59 7.37
N VAL A 200 7.97 -18.75 6.72
CA VAL A 200 9.45 -18.83 6.72
C VAL A 200 10.11 -17.89 7.72
N PHE A 201 9.37 -16.89 8.20
CA PHE A 201 9.80 -15.92 9.20
C PHE A 201 8.59 -15.43 9.98
N GLU A 202 8.74 -15.24 11.28
CA GLU A 202 7.73 -14.70 12.18
C GLU A 202 8.40 -13.82 13.24
N ALA A 203 7.76 -12.70 13.55
CA ALA A 203 8.12 -11.81 14.65
C ALA A 203 6.83 -11.34 15.31
N GLU A 204 6.88 -11.16 16.63
CA GLU A 204 5.77 -10.70 17.45
C GLU A 204 6.21 -9.46 18.23
N HIS A 205 5.35 -8.46 18.28
CA HIS A 205 5.58 -7.18 18.97
C HIS A 205 4.44 -6.92 19.94
N GLU A 206 4.73 -6.21 21.04
CA GLU A 206 3.74 -5.85 22.05
C GLU A 206 2.74 -4.79 21.55
N GLU A 207 3.10 -4.06 20.48
CA GLU A 207 2.35 -2.97 19.87
C GLU A 207 2.45 -3.05 18.34
N GLY A 208 1.58 -2.35 17.61
CA GLY A 208 1.50 -2.43 16.15
C GLY A 208 0.49 -3.49 15.72
N GLY A 209 -0.77 -3.08 15.63
CA GLY A 209 -1.89 -3.92 15.27
C GLY A 209 -2.01 -4.12 13.76
N HIS A 210 -3.22 -3.92 13.24
CA HIS A 210 -3.54 -4.22 11.84
C HIS A 210 -2.74 -3.38 10.83
N PHE A 211 -2.31 -2.17 11.20
CA PHE A 211 -1.59 -1.23 10.35
C PHE A 211 -0.14 -1.03 10.82
N ALA A 212 0.61 -2.12 11.02
CA ALA A 212 1.98 -2.08 11.55
C ALA A 212 2.91 -1.12 10.79
N ALA A 213 2.77 -0.98 9.47
CA ALA A 213 3.55 -0.03 8.68
C ALA A 213 3.28 1.44 9.06
N PHE A 214 2.07 1.75 9.54
CA PHE A 214 1.74 3.06 10.10
C PHE A 214 2.13 3.19 11.57
N GLU A 215 1.83 2.18 12.38
CA GLU A 215 1.93 2.28 13.84
C GLU A 215 3.36 2.07 14.33
N ARG A 216 4.09 1.11 13.74
CA ARG A 216 5.44 0.68 14.14
C ARG A 216 6.35 0.52 12.91
N PRO A 217 6.59 1.60 12.12
CA PRO A 217 7.33 1.53 10.86
C PRO A 217 8.76 1.00 11.01
N ASP A 218 9.45 1.38 12.09
CA ASP A 218 10.82 0.96 12.36
C ASP A 218 10.92 -0.54 12.67
N ASP A 219 10.00 -1.07 13.46
CA ASP A 219 9.96 -2.48 13.82
C ASP A 219 9.68 -3.35 12.60
N LEU A 220 8.67 -2.99 11.79
CA LEU A 220 8.35 -3.69 10.56
C LEU A 220 9.54 -3.66 9.58
N ALA A 221 10.19 -2.51 9.41
CA ALA A 221 11.35 -2.40 8.54
C ALA A 221 12.55 -3.23 9.05
N ALA A 222 12.76 -3.26 10.37
CA ALA A 222 13.81 -4.06 11.00
C ALA A 222 13.58 -5.57 10.80
N ASP A 223 12.33 -6.02 10.95
CA ASP A 223 11.96 -7.41 10.73
C ASP A 223 12.12 -7.85 9.28
N LEU A 224 11.67 -7.02 8.34
CA LEU A 224 11.90 -7.28 6.91
C LEU A 224 13.40 -7.40 6.63
N LYS A 225 14.21 -6.47 7.13
CA LYS A 225 15.66 -6.56 6.96
C LYS A 225 16.26 -7.80 7.62
N LYS A 226 15.78 -8.20 8.79
CA LYS A 226 16.21 -9.42 9.48
C LYS A 226 15.85 -10.65 8.65
N MET A 227 14.65 -10.69 8.07
CA MET A 227 14.14 -11.79 7.25
C MET A 227 15.01 -12.05 6.01
N PHE A 228 15.53 -11.00 5.38
CA PHE A 228 16.36 -11.08 4.17
C PHE A 228 17.87 -11.19 4.44
N ARG A 229 18.32 -11.32 5.69
CA ARG A 229 19.73 -11.63 6.01
C ARG A 229 20.03 -13.11 5.74
N GLU A 230 21.32 -13.46 5.68
CA GLU A 230 21.82 -14.82 5.37
C GLU A 230 21.20 -15.93 6.26
N ASN A 231 20.81 -15.61 7.50
CA ASN A 231 20.14 -16.51 8.45
C ASN A 231 18.69 -16.12 8.76
N GLY A 232 18.06 -15.28 7.92
CA GLY A 232 16.78 -14.63 8.18
C GLY A 232 15.52 -15.44 7.82
N GLY A 233 15.68 -16.67 7.30
CA GLY A 233 14.57 -17.53 6.91
C GLY A 233 14.22 -17.47 5.43
N VAL A 234 14.53 -16.38 4.72
CA VAL A 234 14.40 -16.28 3.26
C VAL A 234 15.73 -16.51 2.56
N LYS A 235 15.80 -17.52 1.69
CA LYS A 235 16.94 -17.72 0.78
C LYS A 235 16.65 -17.07 -0.56
N PHE A 236 16.99 -15.79 -0.68
CA PHE A 236 16.91 -15.08 -1.96
C PHE A 236 18.20 -15.34 -2.76
N LYS A 237 18.09 -15.98 -3.92
CA LYS A 237 19.22 -16.08 -4.87
C LYS A 237 19.19 -14.82 -5.74
N ALA A 238 20.14 -13.93 -5.51
CA ALA A 238 20.39 -12.77 -6.37
C ALA A 238 20.84 -13.19 -7.78
#